data_AF-W2MEJ5-F1
#
_entry.id   AF-W2MEJ5-F1
#
_cell.length_a   1.000
_cell.length_b   1.000
_cell.length_c   1.000
_cell.angle_alpha   90.00
_cell.angle_beta   90.00
_cell.angle_gamma   90.00
#
_symmetry.space_group_name_H-M   'P 1'
#
loop_
_entity.id
_entity.type
_entity.pdbx_description
1 polymer ?
#
loop_
_entity_poly.entity_id
_entity_poly.type
_entity_poly.pdbx_seq_one_letter_code
_entity_poly.pdbx_strand_id
1 'polypeptide(L)'
;MHLPGFILFLATVATGVTFGSAQEEQPILFAATQNTDPAKGIYTYKLNTTDGSLTQWAITPLSFATGGTNPTYLQETTDKKYDGKPLIYALNRATGIGYVSAMTLNANGKLDLLNTQQMLGGSPAHITLSPNEDFVAVANYAGSLSLFPLYENGTVAPETYYEAFPNGSR
;
A
#
# COMPACT_ATOMS: atom_id res chain seq x y z
N MET A 1 27.44 -62.33 55.72
CA MET A 1 26.20 -61.59 55.40
C MET A 1 26.60 -60.36 54.59
N HIS A 2 26.49 -60.44 53.26
CA HIS A 2 26.76 -59.32 52.35
C HIS A 2 25.43 -58.69 51.94
N LEU A 3 25.25 -57.39 52.21
CA LEU A 3 24.17 -56.60 51.61
C LEU A 3 24.64 -56.08 50.24
N PRO A 4 23.86 -56.20 49.15
CA PRO A 4 24.16 -55.51 47.91
C PRO A 4 23.54 -54.10 47.94
N GLY A 5 24.35 -53.09 47.63
CA GLY A 5 23.92 -51.70 47.48
C GLY A 5 23.15 -51.51 46.17
N PHE A 6 21.96 -50.91 46.26
CA PHE A 6 21.14 -50.52 45.13
C PHE A 6 21.58 -49.13 44.65
N ILE A 7 22.11 -49.01 43.43
CA ILE A 7 22.39 -47.72 42.79
C ILE A 7 21.14 -47.29 42.03
N LEU A 8 20.52 -46.19 42.49
CA LEU A 8 19.37 -45.57 41.85
C LEU A 8 19.86 -44.62 40.74
N PHE A 9 19.64 -44.97 39.47
CA PHE A 9 19.83 -44.05 38.35
C PHE A 9 18.63 -43.09 38.26
N LEU A 10 18.84 -41.82 38.59
CA LEU A 10 17.88 -40.76 38.31
C LEU A 10 18.06 -40.30 36.86
N ALA A 11 17.12 -40.66 35.97
CA ALA A 11 17.09 -40.14 34.61
C ALA A 11 16.33 -38.81 34.59
N THR A 12 17.05 -37.70 34.40
CA THR A 12 16.45 -36.37 34.25
C THR A 12 15.91 -36.22 32.82
N VAL A 13 14.59 -36.22 32.65
CA VAL A 13 13.95 -35.90 31.37
C VAL A 13 13.89 -34.38 31.24
N ALA A 14 14.77 -33.80 30.43
CA ALA A 14 14.70 -32.39 30.08
C ALA A 14 13.60 -32.19 29.04
N THR A 15 12.44 -31.66 29.45
CA THR A 15 11.39 -31.21 28.54
C THR A 15 11.86 -29.90 27.88
N GLY A 16 12.43 -30.01 26.69
CA GLY A 16 12.77 -28.85 25.86
C GLY A 16 11.51 -28.10 25.45
N VAL A 17 11.33 -26.89 25.98
CA VAL A 17 10.30 -25.97 25.49
C VAL A 17 10.85 -25.33 24.22
N THR A 18 10.34 -25.74 23.06
CA THR A 18 10.64 -25.06 21.79
C THR A 18 9.87 -23.75 21.76
N PHE A 19 10.56 -22.63 22.00
CA PHE A 19 10.05 -21.31 21.64
C PHE A 19 10.05 -21.21 20.11
N GLY A 20 8.86 -21.25 19.51
CA GLY A 20 8.71 -20.92 18.09
C GLY A 20 9.11 -19.46 17.89
N SER A 21 10.10 -19.22 17.03
CA SER A 21 10.43 -17.86 16.59
C SER A 21 9.20 -17.27 15.89
N ALA A 22 8.68 -16.16 16.40
CA ALA A 22 7.72 -15.35 15.65
C ALA A 22 8.38 -14.97 14.33
N GLN A 23 7.78 -15.37 13.22
CA GLN A 23 8.27 -15.01 11.89
C GLN A 23 8.08 -13.49 11.75
N GLU A 24 9.17 -12.75 11.75
CA GLU A 24 9.16 -11.31 11.56
C GLU A 24 8.57 -11.01 10.17
N GLU A 25 7.40 -10.36 10.13
CA GLU A 25 6.78 -9.95 8.88
C GLU A 25 7.70 -8.99 8.15
N GLN A 26 8.12 -9.37 6.94
CA GLN A 26 9.00 -8.55 6.11
C GLN A 26 8.22 -7.33 5.58
N PRO A 27 8.76 -6.11 5.68
CA PRO A 27 8.11 -4.93 5.13
C PRO A 27 7.82 -5.09 3.64
N ILE A 28 6.64 -4.63 3.23
CA ILE A 28 6.24 -4.58 1.82
C ILE A 28 6.47 -3.17 1.31
N LEU A 29 7.20 -3.04 0.20
CA LEU A 29 7.38 -1.79 -0.50
C LEU A 29 6.58 -1.78 -1.80
N PHE A 30 6.11 -0.61 -2.20
CA PHE A 30 5.34 -0.40 -3.42
C PHE A 30 6.12 0.48 -4.39
N ALA A 31 6.09 0.13 -5.68
CA ALA A 31 6.63 0.97 -6.75
C ALA A 31 5.53 1.25 -7.78
N ALA A 32 5.10 2.51 -7.84
CA ALA A 32 4.30 3.05 -8.94
C ALA A 32 5.18 3.26 -10.18
N THR A 33 4.60 3.13 -11.37
CA THR A 33 5.35 3.20 -12.63
C THR A 33 4.59 3.97 -13.71
N GLN A 34 5.35 4.69 -14.53
CA GLN A 34 4.85 5.25 -15.78
C GLN A 34 5.46 4.47 -16.94
N ASN A 35 4.63 3.82 -17.74
CA ASN A 35 5.06 3.04 -18.88
C ASN A 35 3.94 2.93 -19.94
N THR A 36 4.28 2.40 -21.11
CA THR A 36 3.32 2.21 -22.23
C THR A 36 2.76 0.78 -22.30
N ASP A 37 3.15 -0.09 -21.39
CA ASP A 37 2.77 -1.51 -21.34
C ASP A 37 1.65 -1.72 -20.32
N PRO A 38 0.39 -1.90 -20.76
CA PRO A 38 -0.75 -2.03 -19.85
C PRO A 38 -0.69 -3.31 -18.98
N ALA A 39 0.21 -4.27 -19.29
CA ALA A 39 0.45 -5.42 -18.44
C ALA A 39 1.29 -5.10 -17.19
N LYS A 40 1.81 -3.87 -17.09
CA LYS A 40 2.56 -3.35 -15.96
C LYS A 40 1.74 -2.29 -15.22
N GLY A 41 2.06 -2.08 -13.95
CA GLY A 41 1.36 -1.11 -13.11
C GLY A 41 2.10 -0.91 -11.80
N ILE A 42 1.48 -1.32 -10.69
CA ILE A 42 2.10 -1.22 -9.37
C ILE A 42 2.83 -2.52 -9.06
N TYR A 43 4.10 -2.39 -8.67
CA TYR A 43 4.93 -3.50 -8.22
C TYR A 43 4.95 -3.53 -6.69
N THR A 44 4.95 -4.73 -6.13
CA THR A 44 5.22 -4.96 -4.71
C THR A 44 6.53 -5.69 -4.53
N TYR A 45 7.27 -5.35 -3.48
CA TYR A 45 8.54 -5.95 -3.12
C TYR A 45 8.54 -6.32 -1.64
N LYS A 46 9.23 -7.42 -1.30
CA LYS A 46 9.61 -7.73 0.08
C LYS A 46 11.00 -7.16 0.34
N LEU A 47 11.13 -6.33 1.36
CA LEU A 47 12.40 -5.78 1.81
C LEU A 47 13.02 -6.71 2.85
N ASN A 48 14.22 -7.20 2.57
CA ASN A 48 15.07 -7.80 3.59
C ASN A 48 15.68 -6.68 4.45
N THR A 49 15.24 -6.58 5.70
CA THR A 49 15.68 -5.52 6.63
C THR A 49 17.11 -5.69 7.13
N THR A 50 17.72 -6.86 6.92
CA THR A 50 19.10 -7.13 7.34
C THR A 50 20.12 -6.58 6.34
N ASP A 51 19.88 -6.76 5.04
CA ASP A 51 20.84 -6.39 3.99
C ASP A 51 20.31 -5.34 2.98
N GLY A 52 19.05 -4.95 3.09
CA GLY A 52 18.40 -3.98 2.20
C GLY A 52 17.99 -4.53 0.83
N SER A 53 18.11 -5.84 0.59
CA SER A 53 17.73 -6.44 -0.69
C SER A 53 16.22 -6.44 -0.91
N LEU A 54 15.80 -6.29 -2.17
CA LEU A 54 14.40 -6.32 -2.59
C LEU A 54 14.11 -7.57 -3.41
N THR A 55 13.13 -8.35 -2.99
CA THR A 55 12.57 -9.44 -3.81
C THR A 55 11.22 -9.01 -4.36
N GLN A 56 11.09 -8.95 -5.69
CA GLN A 56 9.79 -8.66 -6.31
C GLN A 56 8.77 -9.71 -5.89
N TRP A 57 7.62 -9.26 -5.40
CA TRP A 57 6.56 -10.13 -4.94
C TRP A 57 5.45 -10.29 -5.98
N ALA A 58 4.88 -9.19 -6.45
CA ALA A 58 3.85 -9.23 -7.48
C ALA A 58 3.83 -7.97 -8.36
N ILE A 59 3.07 -8.07 -9.45
CA ILE A 59 2.73 -6.97 -10.35
C ILE A 59 1.20 -6.87 -10.39
N THR A 60 0.68 -5.66 -10.20
CA THR A 60 -0.73 -5.30 -10.33
C THR A 60 -0.92 -4.45 -11.59
N PRO A 61 -1.44 -5.02 -12.69
CA PRO A 61 -1.80 -4.26 -13.88
C PRO A 61 -2.96 -3.30 -13.60
N LEU A 62 -2.98 -2.14 -14.25
CA LEU A 62 -4.07 -1.18 -14.18
C LEU A 62 -4.52 -0.78 -15.59
N SER A 63 -5.79 -1.04 -15.92
CA SER A 63 -6.32 -0.86 -17.26
C SER A 63 -7.78 -0.40 -17.28
N PHE A 64 -8.18 0.44 -16.33
CA PHE A 64 -9.56 0.92 -16.24
C PHE A 64 -9.88 2.08 -17.19
N ALA A 65 -8.88 2.79 -17.72
CA ALA A 65 -9.07 3.89 -18.67
C ALA A 65 -8.70 3.47 -20.10
N THR A 66 -9.42 4.03 -21.08
CA THR A 66 -9.10 3.86 -22.51
C THR A 66 -7.69 4.36 -22.81
N GLY A 67 -6.87 3.53 -23.47
CA GLY A 67 -5.47 3.84 -23.76
C GLY A 67 -4.50 3.51 -22.62
N GLY A 68 -4.97 2.90 -21.53
CA GLY A 68 -4.16 2.46 -20.41
C GLY A 68 -4.12 3.45 -19.25
N THR A 69 -3.64 2.98 -18.11
CA THR A 69 -3.58 3.74 -16.86
C THR A 69 -2.19 3.62 -16.26
N ASN A 70 -1.62 4.76 -15.87
CA ASN A 70 -0.30 4.82 -15.27
C ASN A 70 -0.38 5.23 -13.79
N PRO A 71 -0.10 4.33 -12.84
CA PRO A 71 0.05 4.70 -11.44
C PRO A 71 1.33 5.52 -11.25
N THR A 72 1.21 6.75 -10.80
CA THR A 72 2.33 7.71 -10.74
C THR A 72 2.76 8.08 -9.33
N TYR A 73 1.90 7.86 -8.33
CA TYR A 73 2.21 8.11 -6.93
C TYR A 73 1.33 7.22 -6.04
N LEU A 74 1.83 6.82 -4.87
CA LEU A 74 1.11 6.03 -3.88
C LEU A 74 1.21 6.69 -2.51
N GLN A 75 0.12 6.63 -1.74
CA GLN A 75 0.07 7.03 -0.34
C GLN A 75 -0.67 5.96 0.45
N GLU A 76 -0.01 5.34 1.41
CA GLU A 76 -0.65 4.40 2.33
C GLU A 76 -1.35 5.16 3.47
N THR A 77 -2.44 4.60 3.96
CA THR A 77 -3.09 4.99 5.22
C THR A 77 -2.17 4.72 6.42
N THR A 78 -2.24 5.57 7.43
CA THR A 78 -1.72 5.31 8.77
C THR A 78 -2.82 4.90 9.76
N ASP A 79 -4.08 5.02 9.32
CA ASP A 79 -5.26 4.70 10.11
C ASP A 79 -5.46 3.18 10.20
N LYS A 80 -5.63 2.70 11.44
CA LYS A 80 -5.81 1.29 11.75
C LYS A 80 -7.29 0.87 11.73
N LYS A 81 -8.22 1.80 11.49
CA LYS A 81 -9.68 1.54 11.50
C LYS A 81 -10.15 0.58 10.42
N TYR A 82 -9.36 0.36 9.36
CA TYR A 82 -9.72 -0.49 8.22
C TYR A 82 -9.45 -1.99 8.46
N ASP A 83 -9.73 -2.48 9.68
CA ASP A 83 -9.54 -3.89 10.09
C ASP A 83 -8.13 -4.44 9.81
N GLY A 84 -7.11 -3.58 9.90
CA GLY A 84 -5.72 -3.93 9.62
C GLY A 84 -5.39 -4.18 8.14
N LYS A 85 -6.31 -3.90 7.21
CA LYS A 85 -6.02 -3.92 5.77
C LYS A 85 -5.36 -2.60 5.36
N PRO A 86 -4.16 -2.62 4.78
CA PRO A 86 -3.52 -1.39 4.33
C PRO A 86 -4.28 -0.85 3.12
N LEU A 87 -4.92 0.32 3.29
CA LEU A 87 -5.45 1.09 2.18
C LEU A 87 -4.35 1.91 1.53
N ILE A 88 -4.32 1.86 0.21
CA ILE A 88 -3.32 2.54 -0.61
C ILE A 88 -4.07 3.42 -1.60
N TYR A 89 -3.78 4.71 -1.57
CA TYR A 89 -4.32 5.69 -2.49
C TYR A 89 -3.34 5.90 -3.64
N ALA A 90 -3.78 5.64 -4.86
CA ALA A 90 -2.97 5.76 -6.06
C ALA A 90 -3.41 6.93 -6.91
N LEU A 91 -2.44 7.77 -7.30
CA LEU A 91 -2.62 8.75 -8.36
C LEU A 91 -2.36 8.10 -9.70
N ASN A 92 -3.34 8.15 -10.59
CA ASN A 92 -3.29 7.51 -11.88
C ASN A 92 -3.42 8.53 -13.02
N ARG A 93 -2.65 8.36 -14.09
CA ARG A 93 -2.73 9.15 -15.31
C ARG A 93 -3.21 8.31 -16.49
N ALA A 94 -4.18 8.82 -17.21
CA ALA A 94 -4.53 8.39 -18.56
C ALA A 94 -4.41 9.60 -19.51
N THR A 95 -4.66 9.39 -20.80
CA THR A 95 -4.56 10.46 -21.82
C THR A 95 -5.47 11.65 -21.48
N GLY A 96 -4.86 12.72 -20.98
CA GLY A 96 -5.56 13.96 -20.60
C GLY A 96 -6.43 13.87 -19.34
N ILE A 97 -6.40 12.75 -18.61
CA ILE A 97 -7.28 12.50 -17.47
C ILE A 97 -6.46 12.02 -16.26
N GLY A 98 -6.70 12.63 -15.11
CA GLY A 98 -6.18 12.21 -13.82
C GLY A 98 -7.22 11.43 -13.03
N TYR A 99 -6.77 10.51 -12.19
CA TYR A 99 -7.63 9.76 -11.28
C TYR A 99 -6.99 9.59 -9.91
N VAL A 100 -7.83 9.48 -8.89
CA VAL A 100 -7.48 8.97 -7.56
C VAL A 100 -8.17 7.62 -7.38
N SER A 101 -7.42 6.61 -6.97
CA SER A 101 -7.96 5.26 -6.71
C SER A 101 -7.69 4.85 -5.28
N ALA A 102 -8.66 4.20 -4.63
CA ALA A 102 -8.43 3.47 -3.39
C ALA A 102 -8.19 1.99 -3.72
N MET A 103 -7.17 1.41 -3.10
CA MET A 103 -6.74 0.04 -3.31
C MET A 103 -6.44 -0.65 -1.98
N THR A 104 -6.44 -1.98 -1.95
CA THR A 104 -6.04 -2.78 -0.78
C THR A 104 -5.05 -3.87 -1.18
N LEU A 105 -4.09 -4.18 -0.31
CA LEU A 105 -3.15 -5.28 -0.53
C LEU A 105 -3.78 -6.64 -0.23
N ASN A 106 -3.59 -7.59 -1.14
CA ASN A 106 -3.97 -8.98 -0.97
C ASN A 106 -2.82 -9.85 -0.46
N ALA A 107 -3.18 -11.01 0.09
CA ALA A 107 -2.23 -12.03 0.54
C ALA A 107 -1.31 -12.59 -0.58
N ASN A 108 -1.67 -12.41 -1.85
CA ASN A 108 -0.83 -12.79 -3.00
C ASN A 108 0.13 -11.69 -3.46
N GLY A 109 0.16 -10.54 -2.78
CA GLY A 109 1.01 -9.39 -3.07
C GLY A 109 0.46 -8.43 -4.12
N LYS A 110 -0.69 -8.74 -4.74
CA LYS A 110 -1.36 -7.83 -5.68
C LYS A 110 -2.25 -6.85 -4.93
N LEU A 111 -2.55 -5.73 -5.57
CA LEU A 111 -3.53 -4.77 -5.09
C LEU A 111 -4.88 -5.02 -5.76
N ASP A 112 -5.95 -5.01 -4.97
CA ASP A 112 -7.31 -4.92 -5.48
C ASP A 112 -7.74 -3.46 -5.57
N LEU A 113 -8.34 -3.09 -6.70
CA LEU A 113 -8.94 -1.79 -6.89
C LEU A 113 -10.32 -1.76 -6.21
N LEU A 114 -10.47 -0.91 -5.20
CA LEU A 114 -11.75 -0.74 -4.49
C LEU A 114 -12.67 0.21 -5.25
N ASN A 115 -12.15 1.40 -5.59
CA ASN A 115 -12.82 2.33 -6.49
C ASN A 115 -11.83 3.34 -7.09
N THR A 116 -12.33 4.10 -8.07
CA THR A 116 -11.59 5.17 -8.74
C THR A 116 -12.50 6.38 -8.92
N GLN A 117 -11.96 7.57 -8.72
CA GLN A 117 -12.59 8.85 -9.05
C GLN A 117 -11.77 9.58 -10.11
N GLN A 118 -12.46 10.06 -11.14
CA GLN A 118 -11.86 10.98 -12.10
C GLN A 118 -11.68 12.35 -11.44
N MET A 119 -10.55 12.98 -11.72
CA MET A 119 -10.22 14.32 -11.25
C MET A 119 -10.47 15.36 -12.34
N LEU A 120 -10.84 16.56 -11.94
CA LEU A 120 -10.82 17.74 -12.81
C LEU A 120 -9.37 18.13 -13.18
N GLY A 121 -8.41 17.89 -12.28
CA GLY A 121 -6.97 18.01 -12.56
C GLY A 121 -6.45 16.84 -13.40
N GLY A 122 -6.07 17.08 -14.66
CA GLY A 122 -5.65 16.03 -15.60
C GLY A 122 -4.22 15.48 -15.40
N SER A 123 -3.43 16.01 -14.46
CA SER A 123 -2.02 15.65 -14.28
C SER A 123 -1.62 15.64 -12.79
N PRO A 124 -2.14 14.69 -12.00
CA PRO A 124 -1.87 14.60 -10.56
C PRO A 124 -0.38 14.37 -10.30
N ALA A 125 0.23 15.08 -9.36
CA ALA A 125 1.67 15.04 -9.10
C ALA A 125 2.01 14.47 -7.71
N HIS A 126 1.24 14.81 -6.69
CA HIS A 126 1.45 14.36 -5.32
C HIS A 126 0.12 14.24 -4.58
N ILE A 127 0.00 13.25 -3.71
CA ILE A 127 -1.19 12.97 -2.91
C ILE A 127 -0.83 13.03 -1.42
N THR A 128 -1.74 13.51 -0.59
CA THR A 128 -1.62 13.44 0.86
C THR A 128 -2.99 13.20 1.49
N LEU A 129 -2.99 12.65 2.70
CA LEU A 129 -4.18 12.45 3.51
C LEU A 129 -4.29 13.57 4.54
N SER A 130 -5.52 13.97 4.87
CA SER A 130 -5.76 14.80 6.05
C SER A 130 -5.32 14.06 7.32
N PRO A 131 -5.05 14.76 8.44
CA PRO A 131 -4.63 14.11 9.68
C PRO A 131 -5.60 13.04 10.21
N ASN A 132 -6.91 13.20 9.96
CA ASN A 132 -7.95 12.23 10.34
C ASN A 132 -8.23 11.18 9.25
N GLU A 133 -7.55 11.28 8.11
CA GLU A 133 -7.74 10.44 6.93
C GLU A 133 -9.20 10.32 6.50
N ASP A 134 -9.88 11.47 6.51
CA ASP A 134 -11.23 11.72 5.99
C ASP A 134 -11.21 12.48 4.65
N PHE A 135 -10.04 12.95 4.21
CA PHE A 135 -9.84 13.58 2.91
C PHE A 135 -8.52 13.16 2.26
N VAL A 136 -8.54 13.14 0.93
CA VAL A 136 -7.39 13.09 0.04
C VAL A 136 -7.23 14.45 -0.64
N ALA A 137 -6.06 15.05 -0.49
CA ALA A 137 -5.66 16.25 -1.23
C ALA A 137 -4.65 15.87 -2.32
N VAL A 138 -4.83 16.44 -3.52
CA VAL A 138 -3.94 16.19 -4.65
C VAL A 138 -3.42 17.51 -5.20
N ALA A 139 -2.09 17.63 -5.22
CA ALA A 139 -1.42 18.67 -5.97
C ALA A 139 -1.22 18.20 -7.41
N ASN A 140 -1.68 19.01 -8.36
CA ASN A 140 -1.58 18.71 -9.79
C ASN A 140 -0.47 19.54 -10.44
N TYR A 141 0.20 18.96 -11.43
CA TYR A 141 1.06 19.74 -12.33
C TYR A 141 0.26 20.84 -13.03
N ALA A 142 0.98 21.85 -13.53
CA ALA A 142 0.42 23.07 -14.12
C ALA A 142 -0.41 23.94 -13.15
N GLY A 143 -0.35 23.66 -11.84
CA GLY A 143 -0.88 24.53 -10.80
C GLY A 143 -2.39 24.36 -10.60
N SER A 144 -2.80 23.25 -9.96
CA SER A 144 -4.14 23.14 -9.40
C SER A 144 -4.15 22.25 -8.16
N LEU A 145 -5.19 22.40 -7.34
CA LEU A 145 -5.46 21.61 -6.15
C LEU A 145 -6.81 20.90 -6.30
N SER A 146 -6.85 19.63 -5.93
CA SER A 146 -8.07 18.82 -5.87
C SER A 146 -8.26 18.26 -4.46
N LEU A 147 -9.50 18.15 -3.99
CA LEU A 147 -9.86 17.53 -2.71
C LEU A 147 -11.00 16.54 -2.87
N PHE A 148 -10.82 15.35 -2.31
CA PHE A 148 -11.78 14.26 -2.29
C PHE A 148 -12.05 13.85 -0.85
N PRO A 149 -13.31 13.80 -0.39
CA PRO A 149 -13.64 13.14 0.85
C PRO A 149 -13.41 11.63 0.73
N LEU A 150 -13.21 10.98 1.87
CA LEU A 150 -13.18 9.53 1.99
C LEU A 150 -14.47 9.04 2.65
N TYR A 151 -15.03 7.96 2.13
CA TYR A 151 -16.11 7.25 2.81
C TYR A 151 -15.57 6.52 4.05
N GLU A 152 -16.46 6.10 4.97
CA GLU A 152 -16.07 5.38 6.19
C GLU A 152 -15.28 4.09 5.90
N ASN A 153 -15.54 3.44 4.76
CA ASN A 153 -14.81 2.26 4.30
C ASN A 153 -13.48 2.59 3.61
N GLY A 154 -13.08 3.86 3.59
CA GLY A 154 -11.84 4.38 3.03
C GLY A 154 -11.81 4.51 1.51
N THR A 155 -12.91 4.21 0.81
CA THR A 155 -13.03 4.45 -0.64
C THR A 155 -13.18 5.96 -0.94
N VAL A 156 -12.80 6.37 -2.15
CA VAL A 156 -12.75 7.79 -2.53
C VAL A 156 -14.13 8.29 -2.97
N ALA A 157 -14.65 9.34 -2.33
CA ALA A 157 -15.88 10.02 -2.76
C ALA A 157 -15.61 10.99 -3.93
N PRO A 158 -16.64 11.44 -4.67
CA PRO A 158 -16.45 12.42 -5.74
C PRO A 158 -15.70 13.69 -5.30
N GLU A 159 -14.99 14.32 -6.24
CA GLU A 159 -14.27 15.57 -5.99
C GLU A 159 -15.21 16.64 -5.42
N THR A 160 -14.84 17.24 -4.29
CA THR A 160 -15.63 18.30 -3.64
C THR A 160 -14.98 19.67 -3.74
N TYR A 161 -13.69 19.73 -4.06
CA TYR A 161 -12.97 20.97 -4.28
C TYR A 161 -12.01 20.81 -5.45
N TYR A 162 -12.00 21.82 -6.32
CA TYR A 162 -11.01 22.00 -7.36
C TYR A 162 -10.70 23.48 -7.50
N GLU A 163 -9.42 23.82 -7.53
CA GLU A 163 -8.97 25.18 -7.79
C GLU A 163 -7.76 25.17 -8.72
N ALA A 164 -7.85 25.94 -9.81
CA ALA A 164 -6.75 26.16 -10.72
C ALA A 164 -6.02 27.47 -10.39
N PHE A 165 -4.69 27.41 -10.43
CA PHE A 165 -3.77 28.52 -10.22
C PHE A 165 -3.01 28.83 -11.52
N PRO A 166 -3.68 29.31 -12.58
CA PRO A 166 -3.06 29.52 -13.89
C PRO A 166 -1.92 30.56 -13.87
N ASN A 167 -1.86 31.39 -12.82
CA ASN A 167 -0.83 32.40 -12.61
C ASN A 167 0.03 32.12 -11.37
N GLY A 168 0.00 30.89 -10.84
CA GLY A 168 0.64 30.52 -9.57
C GLY A 168 -0.19 30.89 -8.33
N SER A 169 0.31 30.49 -7.15
CA SER A 169 -0.24 30.89 -5.86
C SER A 169 0.12 32.35 -5.59
N ARG A 170 -0.89 33.23 -5.49
CA ARG A 170 -0.69 34.63 -5.09
C ARG A 170 -0.54 34.76 -3.58
#